data_AF-M6RHV0-F1
#
_entry.id   AF-M6RHV0-F1
#
_cell.length_a   1.000
_cell.length_b   1.000
_cell.length_c   1.000
_cell.angle_alpha   90.00
_cell.angle_beta   90.00
_cell.angle_gamma   90.00
#
_symmetry.space_group_name_H-M   'P 1'
#
loop_
_entity.id
_entity.type
_entity.pdbx_description
1 polymer ?
#
loop_
_entity_poly.entity_id
_entity_poly.type
_entity_poly.pdbx_seq_one_letter_code
_entity_poly.pdbx_strand_id
1 'polypeptide(L)'
;MSHFSGQIFKFFVFVLILLLSNCFDYEETLTINHDFSGTLEIAYVVPTRRNSDESLIKFLPTQKDEILGRLNKGFFSRNISLKDYTYQKIVIPETDPSLFREKAKVYYKVEFQDLSQIEDAMLGKVQVRKKGNTLYVKREIPMI
;
A
#
# COMPACT_ATOMS: atom_id res chain seq x y z
N MET A 1 17.15 25.71 -34.36
CA MET A 1 17.56 24.80 -33.27
C MET A 1 16.98 25.22 -31.90
N SER A 2 15.76 25.77 -31.84
CA SER A 2 15.17 26.31 -30.59
C SER A 2 13.95 25.52 -30.09
N HIS A 3 13.30 24.70 -30.94
CA HIS A 3 12.10 23.95 -30.56
C HIS A 3 12.36 22.68 -29.74
N PHE A 4 13.55 22.09 -29.86
CA PHE A 4 13.87 20.81 -29.18
C PHE A 4 14.15 21.00 -27.68
N SER A 5 14.74 22.15 -27.31
CA SER A 5 15.09 22.48 -25.91
C SER A 5 13.86 22.69 -25.03
N GLY A 6 12.80 23.33 -25.56
CA GLY A 6 11.57 23.61 -24.81
C GLY A 6 10.73 22.37 -24.47
N GLN A 7 10.79 21.31 -25.29
CA GLN A 7 10.10 20.05 -25.00
C GLN A 7 10.82 19.22 -23.94
N ILE A 8 12.15 19.15 -23.99
CA ILE A 8 12.95 18.44 -22.99
C ILE A 8 12.82 19.12 -21.62
N PHE A 9 12.80 20.46 -21.58
CA PHE A 9 12.57 21.21 -20.33
C PHE A 9 11.18 20.94 -19.73
N LYS A 10 10.11 20.87 -20.54
CA LYS A 10 8.77 20.52 -20.07
C LYS A 10 8.69 19.09 -19.53
N PHE A 11 9.35 18.14 -20.20
CA PHE A 11 9.41 16.76 -19.73
C PHE A 11 10.20 16.64 -18.42
N PHE A 12 11.32 17.35 -18.30
CA PHE A 12 12.13 17.37 -17.08
C PHE A 12 11.38 18.00 -15.90
N VAL A 13 10.63 19.08 -16.14
CA VAL A 13 9.75 19.70 -15.13
C VAL A 13 8.62 18.75 -14.72
N PHE A 14 8.01 18.02 -15.65
CA PHE A 14 6.99 17.02 -15.35
C PHE A 14 7.53 15.87 -14.49
N VAL A 15 8.71 15.35 -14.84
CA VAL A 15 9.40 14.30 -14.07
C VAL A 15 9.80 14.81 -12.67
N LEU A 16 10.25 16.06 -12.56
CA LEU A 16 10.59 16.68 -11.29
C LEU A 16 9.36 16.91 -10.39
N ILE A 17 8.20 17.27 -10.96
CA ILE A 17 6.93 17.40 -10.23
C ILE A 17 6.46 16.05 -9.68
N LEU A 18 6.64 14.97 -10.45
CA LEU A 18 6.33 13.60 -10.00
C LEU A 18 7.24 13.16 -8.84
N LEU A 19 8.51 13.57 -8.85
CA LEU A 19 9.47 13.25 -7.78
C LEU A 19 9.24 14.06 -6.49
N LEU A 20 8.62 15.24 -6.58
CA LEU A 20 8.30 16.09 -5.41
C LEU A 20 6.97 15.75 -4.73
N SER A 21 6.17 14.86 -5.32
CA SER A 21 4.96 14.37 -4.66
C SER A 21 5.29 13.26 -3.66
N ASN A 22 5.72 13.64 -2.45
CA ASN A 22 5.62 12.83 -1.21
C ASN A 22 4.13 12.56 -0.87
N CYS A 23 3.39 12.05 -1.84
CA CYS A 23 1.96 11.79 -1.75
C CYS A 23 1.68 10.38 -1.26
N PHE A 24 2.68 9.51 -1.35
CA PHE A 24 2.55 8.10 -1.11
C PHE A 24 3.65 7.63 -0.18
N ASP A 25 3.24 7.11 0.97
CA ASP A 25 4.11 6.42 1.92
C ASP A 25 3.53 5.02 2.13
N TYR A 26 4.37 4.00 2.13
CA TYR A 26 3.97 2.60 2.33
C TYR A 26 5.08 1.86 3.05
N GLU A 27 4.71 1.31 4.18
CA GLU A 27 5.56 0.49 5.02
C GLU A 27 4.84 -0.83 5.31
N GLU A 28 5.60 -1.92 5.20
CA GLU A 28 5.11 -3.25 5.49
C GLU A 28 6.17 -4.01 6.27
N THR A 29 5.81 -4.49 7.46
CA THR A 29 6.69 -5.29 8.31
C THR A 29 6.11 -6.70 8.44
N LEU A 30 6.82 -7.67 7.88
CA LEU A 30 6.48 -9.08 7.98
C LEU A 30 7.34 -9.77 9.04
N THR A 31 6.68 -10.25 10.10
CA THR A 31 7.30 -11.06 11.15
C THR A 31 6.86 -12.50 11.02
N ILE A 32 7.81 -13.43 10.94
CA ILE A 32 7.54 -14.86 10.76
C ILE A 32 8.15 -15.64 11.92
N ASN A 33 7.31 -16.40 12.62
CA ASN A 33 7.70 -17.28 13.71
C ASN A 33 8.27 -18.62 13.17
N HIS A 34 8.90 -19.39 14.04
CA HIS A 34 9.47 -20.71 13.68
C HIS A 34 8.43 -21.72 13.19
N ASP A 35 7.18 -21.60 13.62
CA ASP A 35 6.05 -22.42 13.18
C ASP A 35 5.40 -21.91 11.88
N PHE A 36 5.98 -20.87 11.27
CA PHE A 36 5.50 -20.18 10.07
C PHE A 36 4.17 -19.44 10.23
N SER A 37 3.70 -19.25 11.47
CA SER A 37 2.73 -18.22 11.81
C SER A 37 3.41 -16.86 11.90
N GLY A 38 2.64 -15.80 12.09
CA GLY A 38 3.22 -14.50 12.33
C GLY A 38 2.26 -13.34 12.11
N THR A 39 2.86 -12.18 11.86
CA THR A 39 2.14 -10.92 11.75
C THR A 39 2.65 -10.11 10.57
N LEU A 40 1.71 -9.53 9.83
CA LEU A 40 1.97 -8.57 8.77
C LEU A 40 1.39 -7.23 9.19
N GLU A 41 2.26 -6.27 9.45
CA GLU A 41 1.87 -4.89 9.78
C GLU A 41 1.99 -4.02 8.55
N ILE A 42 0.93 -3.28 8.24
CA ILE A 42 0.84 -2.44 7.04
C ILE A 42 0.50 -1.03 7.48
N ALA A 43 1.31 -0.07 7.08
CA ALA A 43 1.07 1.35 7.25
C ALA A 43 1.17 2.06 5.90
N TYR A 44 0.24 2.96 5.59
CA TYR A 44 0.38 3.81 4.40
C TYR A 44 -0.33 5.15 4.53
N VAL A 45 0.15 6.09 3.72
CA VAL A 45 -0.48 7.39 3.51
C VAL A 45 -0.87 7.51 2.05
N VAL A 46 -2.15 7.78 1.80
CA VAL A 46 -2.71 7.89 0.44
C VAL A 46 -3.57 9.15 0.31
N PRO A 47 -3.60 9.79 -0.87
CA PRO A 47 -4.52 10.89 -1.12
C PRO A 47 -5.96 10.38 -1.22
N THR A 48 -6.91 11.15 -0.68
CA THR A 48 -8.34 10.82 -0.71
C THR A 48 -9.12 11.76 -1.63
N ARG A 49 -10.29 11.31 -2.07
CA ARG A 49 -11.27 12.19 -2.72
C ARG A 49 -11.72 13.29 -1.76
N ARG A 50 -12.00 14.48 -2.31
CA ARG A 50 -12.51 15.60 -1.51
C ARG A 50 -13.81 15.22 -0.81
N ASN A 51 -13.93 15.54 0.47
CA ASN A 51 -15.10 15.25 1.30
C ASN A 51 -15.50 13.76 1.33
N SER A 52 -14.55 12.87 1.02
CA SER A 52 -14.76 11.43 1.04
C SER A 52 -13.57 10.77 1.71
N ASP A 53 -13.80 9.59 2.25
CA ASP A 53 -12.72 8.78 2.82
C ASP A 53 -12.13 7.84 1.78
N GLU A 54 -12.69 7.78 0.56
CA GLU A 54 -12.20 6.94 -0.52
C GLU A 54 -10.78 7.31 -0.96
N SER A 55 -9.90 6.30 -0.97
CA SER A 55 -8.56 6.39 -1.54
C SER A 55 -8.61 6.64 -3.04
N LEU A 56 -7.76 7.55 -3.52
CA LEU A 56 -7.50 7.70 -4.95
C LEU A 56 -6.62 6.59 -5.50
N ILE A 57 -5.95 5.83 -4.62
CA ILE A 57 -5.13 4.69 -4.98
C ILE A 57 -5.94 3.42 -4.74
N LYS A 58 -6.53 2.88 -5.81
CA LYS A 58 -7.47 1.75 -5.71
C LYS A 58 -6.89 0.58 -4.93
N PHE A 59 -5.63 0.21 -5.07
CA PHE A 59 -5.07 -0.96 -4.38
C PHE A 59 -4.76 -0.73 -2.89
N LEU A 60 -4.99 0.47 -2.34
CA LEU A 60 -4.77 0.83 -0.93
C LEU A 60 -6.03 1.48 -0.34
N PRO A 61 -6.98 0.67 0.16
CA PRO A 61 -8.28 1.14 0.57
C PRO A 61 -8.26 1.64 2.00
N THR A 62 -8.87 2.77 2.26
CA THR A 62 -8.90 3.39 3.59
C THR A 62 -9.89 2.75 4.54
N GLN A 63 -10.98 2.18 4.04
CA GLN A 63 -12.07 1.64 4.86
C GLN A 63 -11.78 0.23 5.34
N LYS A 64 -12.03 -0.02 6.63
CA LYS A 64 -11.83 -1.33 7.27
C LYS A 64 -12.53 -2.47 6.53
N ASP A 65 -13.79 -2.27 6.14
CA ASP A 65 -14.59 -3.31 5.47
C ASP A 65 -14.05 -3.65 4.08
N GLU A 66 -13.50 -2.65 3.36
CA GLU A 66 -12.87 -2.89 2.07
C GLU A 66 -11.53 -3.62 2.21
N ILE A 67 -10.74 -3.30 3.25
CA ILE A 67 -9.51 -4.04 3.58
C ILE A 67 -9.87 -5.49 3.89
N LEU A 68 -10.84 -5.74 4.77
CA LEU A 68 -11.32 -7.08 5.11
C LEU A 68 -11.85 -7.82 3.88
N GLY A 69 -12.61 -7.14 3.02
CA GLY A 69 -13.12 -7.72 1.78
C GLY A 69 -12.01 -8.12 0.80
N ARG A 70 -10.82 -7.50 0.88
CA ARG A 70 -9.65 -7.90 0.08
C ARG A 70 -8.87 -9.03 0.70
N LEU A 71 -8.62 -8.98 2.00
CA LEU A 71 -7.95 -10.07 2.72
C LEU A 71 -8.73 -11.38 2.61
N ASN A 72 -10.06 -11.30 2.54
CA ASN A 72 -10.94 -12.46 2.36
C ASN A 72 -11.22 -12.83 0.90
N LYS A 73 -10.65 -12.11 -0.09
CA LYS A 73 -10.82 -12.41 -1.52
C LYS A 73 -9.81 -13.49 -1.93
N GLY A 74 -10.18 -14.76 -1.75
CA GLY A 74 -9.41 -15.92 -2.17
C GLY A 74 -10.17 -17.22 -1.96
N PHE A 75 -9.80 -18.29 -2.67
CA PHE A 75 -10.45 -19.62 -2.56
C PHE A 75 -10.24 -20.28 -1.19
N PHE A 76 -9.31 -19.74 -0.40
CA PHE A 76 -9.07 -20.11 0.98
C PHE A 76 -9.49 -18.97 1.90
N SER A 77 -10.79 -18.89 2.21
CA SER A 77 -11.34 -18.02 3.26
C SER A 77 -10.83 -18.48 4.63
N ARG A 78 -9.56 -18.26 4.92
CA ARG A 78 -8.96 -18.55 6.21
C ARG A 78 -9.30 -17.40 7.15
N ASN A 79 -9.46 -17.69 8.44
CA ASN A 79 -9.78 -16.73 9.49
C ASN A 79 -8.64 -15.71 9.65
N ILE A 80 -8.51 -14.80 8.69
CA ILE A 80 -7.55 -13.71 8.74
C ILE A 80 -8.11 -12.66 9.69
N SER A 81 -7.37 -12.45 10.77
CA SER A 81 -7.72 -11.57 11.87
C SER A 81 -7.08 -10.19 11.61
N LEU A 82 -7.92 -9.18 11.37
CA LEU A 82 -7.47 -7.79 11.25
C LEU A 82 -7.50 -7.13 12.64
N LYS A 83 -6.33 -6.73 13.11
CA LYS A 83 -6.07 -6.12 14.41
C LYS A 83 -5.56 -4.69 14.24
N ASP A 84 -5.70 -3.92 15.32
CA ASP A 84 -5.07 -2.61 15.48
C ASP A 84 -5.32 -1.63 14.31
N TYR A 85 -6.48 -1.74 13.67
CA TYR A 85 -6.86 -0.84 12.59
C TYR A 85 -6.97 0.59 13.09
N THR A 86 -6.22 1.48 12.47
CA THR A 86 -6.28 2.92 12.70
C THR A 86 -6.46 3.63 11.37
N TYR A 87 -7.27 4.68 11.41
CA TYR A 87 -7.51 5.58 10.30
C TYR A 87 -7.38 7.01 10.82
N GLN A 88 -6.59 7.82 10.12
CA GLN A 88 -6.40 9.22 10.43
C GLN A 88 -6.53 10.04 9.15
N LYS A 89 -7.52 10.93 9.13
CA LYS A 89 -7.68 11.92 8.07
C LYS A 89 -6.71 13.08 8.27
N ILE A 90 -6.01 13.45 7.22
CA ILE A 90 -5.04 14.55 7.20
C ILE A 90 -5.57 15.58 6.20
N VAL A 91 -6.01 16.72 6.74
CA VAL A 91 -6.44 17.88 5.94
C VAL A 91 -5.27 18.83 5.84
N ILE A 92 -4.79 19.05 4.62
CA ILE A 92 -3.66 19.93 4.36
C ILE A 92 -4.20 21.36 4.16
N PRO A 93 -3.69 22.35 4.91
CA PRO A 93 -4.12 23.76 4.78
C PRO A 93 -3.98 24.29 3.35
N GLU A 94 -4.81 25.26 2.99
CA GLU A 94 -4.79 25.86 1.64
C GLU A 94 -3.46 26.56 1.31
N THR A 95 -2.75 27.01 2.35
CA THR A 95 -1.44 27.68 2.28
C THR A 95 -0.29 26.75 1.91
N ASP A 96 -0.49 25.43 1.98
CA ASP A 96 0.51 24.43 1.61
C ASP A 96 0.50 24.20 0.08
N PRO A 97 1.67 24.07 -0.58
CA PRO A 97 1.75 23.80 -2.01
C PRO A 97 1.38 22.37 -2.43
N SER A 98 0.93 21.50 -1.50
CA SER A 98 0.57 20.11 -1.81
C SER A 98 -0.54 20.01 -2.87
N LEU A 99 -0.33 19.10 -3.83
CA LEU A 99 -1.29 18.80 -4.90
C LEU A 99 -2.61 18.21 -4.38
N PHE A 100 -2.55 17.51 -3.25
CA PHE A 100 -3.71 16.84 -2.65
C PHE A 100 -4.05 17.50 -1.32
N ARG A 101 -5.30 17.96 -1.18
CA ARG A 101 -5.78 18.67 0.00
C ARG A 101 -6.19 17.74 1.15
N GLU A 102 -6.53 16.50 0.82
CA GLU A 102 -6.91 15.47 1.79
C GLU A 102 -6.08 14.21 1.56
N LYS A 103 -5.55 13.67 2.65
CA LYS A 103 -4.87 12.38 2.70
C LYS A 103 -5.45 11.56 3.84
N ALA A 104 -5.26 10.26 3.79
CA ALA A 104 -5.54 9.35 4.89
C ALA A 104 -4.28 8.56 5.23
N LYS A 105 -3.97 8.49 6.53
CA LYS A 105 -3.02 7.54 7.08
C LYS A 105 -3.80 6.34 7.61
N VAL A 106 -3.40 5.16 7.20
CA VAL A 106 -4.01 3.89 7.58
C VAL A 106 -2.92 3.01 8.15
N TYR A 107 -3.24 2.33 9.25
CA TYR A 107 -2.42 1.24 9.77
C TYR A 107 -3.31 0.09 10.18
N TYR A 108 -2.86 -1.13 9.95
CA TYR A 108 -3.50 -2.33 10.48
C TYR A 108 -2.49 -3.47 10.57
N LYS A 109 -2.85 -4.45 11.39
CA LYS A 109 -2.11 -5.68 11.59
C LYS A 109 -2.93 -6.86 11.13
N VAL A 110 -2.28 -7.78 10.45
CA VAL A 110 -2.85 -9.03 9.98
C VAL A 110 -2.12 -10.17 10.68
N GLU A 111 -2.87 -10.98 11.42
CA GLU A 111 -2.33 -12.22 12.01
C GLU A 111 -2.58 -13.37 11.05
N PHE A 112 -1.53 -14.15 10.78
CA PHE A 112 -1.62 -15.33 9.94
C PHE A 112 -1.09 -16.57 10.66
N GLN A 113 -1.71 -17.71 10.37
CA GLN A 113 -1.34 -19.02 10.93
C GLN A 113 -0.44 -19.82 9.98
N ASP A 114 -0.41 -19.45 8.71
CA ASP A 114 0.36 -20.14 7.68
C ASP A 114 0.82 -19.17 6.58
N LEU A 115 1.89 -19.54 5.88
CA LEU A 115 2.52 -18.69 4.87
C LEU A 115 1.65 -18.44 3.63
N SER A 116 0.72 -19.34 3.30
CA SER A 116 -0.14 -19.12 2.13
C SER A 116 -1.16 -18.01 2.37
N GLN A 117 -1.50 -17.69 3.62
CA GLN A 117 -2.33 -16.53 3.94
C GLN A 117 -1.64 -15.20 3.62
N ILE A 118 -0.29 -15.18 3.60
CA ILE A 118 0.48 -13.99 3.27
C ILE A 118 0.40 -13.66 1.78
N GLU A 119 0.29 -14.69 0.92
CA GLU A 119 0.25 -14.52 -0.54
C GLU A 119 -0.90 -13.63 -0.99
N ASP A 120 -2.05 -13.73 -0.31
CA ASP A 120 -3.26 -12.94 -0.56
C ASP A 120 -3.29 -11.62 0.24
N ALA A 121 -2.53 -11.53 1.35
CA ALA A 121 -2.54 -10.36 2.23
C ALA A 121 -1.56 -9.26 1.80
N MET A 122 -0.39 -9.63 1.26
CA MET A 122 0.61 -8.68 0.80
C MET A 122 0.21 -8.03 -0.52
N LEU A 123 0.49 -6.74 -0.68
CA LEU A 123 0.24 -6.03 -1.94
C LEU A 123 1.02 -6.65 -3.12
N GLY A 124 0.36 -6.81 -4.26
CA GLY A 124 0.97 -7.33 -5.50
C GLY A 124 0.76 -8.84 -5.65
N LYS A 125 1.51 -9.47 -6.56
CA LYS A 125 1.52 -10.93 -6.70
C LYS A 125 2.63 -11.49 -5.84
N VAL A 126 2.27 -12.17 -4.75
CA VAL A 126 3.23 -12.81 -3.86
C VAL A 126 3.21 -14.32 -4.05
N GLN A 127 4.40 -14.92 -4.06
CA GLN A 127 4.59 -16.36 -4.02
C GLN A 127 5.56 -16.69 -2.90
N VAL A 128 5.14 -17.58 -2.02
CA VAL A 128 5.92 -18.04 -0.89
C VAL A 128 6.20 -19.52 -1.07
N ARG A 129 7.49 -19.89 -1.08
CA ARG A 129 7.95 -21.27 -1.20
C ARG A 129 8.87 -21.63 -0.06
N LYS A 130 8.70 -22.82 0.51
CA LYS A 130 9.60 -23.39 1.50
C LYS A 130 10.48 -24.45 0.86
N LYS A 131 11.79 -24.39 1.11
CA LYS A 131 12.75 -25.44 0.73
C LYS A 131 13.66 -25.73 1.92
N GLY A 132 13.43 -26.88 2.59
CA GLY A 132 14.09 -27.19 3.86
C GLY A 132 13.74 -26.15 4.93
N ASN A 133 14.77 -25.51 5.50
CA ASN A 133 14.63 -24.43 6.48
C ASN A 133 14.65 -23.02 5.87
N THR A 134 14.71 -22.90 4.54
CA THR A 134 14.75 -21.61 3.87
C THR A 134 13.37 -21.25 3.33
N LEU A 135 12.95 -20.02 3.62
CA LEU A 135 11.77 -19.40 3.05
C LEU A 135 12.15 -18.50 1.87
N TYR A 136 11.47 -18.70 0.74
CA TYR A 136 11.61 -17.87 -0.45
C TYR A 136 10.33 -17.09 -0.64
N VAL A 137 10.42 -15.76 -0.54
CA VAL A 137 9.31 -14.85 -0.80
C VAL A 137 9.62 -14.09 -2.09
N LYS A 138 8.82 -14.32 -3.13
CA LYS A 138 8.89 -13.56 -4.37
C LYS A 138 7.67 -12.65 -4.44
N ARG A 139 7.89 -11.36 -4.69
CA ARG A 139 6.83 -10.35 -4.84
C ARG A 139 6.99 -9.65 -6.19
N GLU A 140 5.90 -9.54 -6.92
CA GLU A 140 5.79 -8.74 -8.13
C GLU A 140 4.73 -7.66 -7.91
N ILE A 141 5.17 -6.41 -7.84
CA ILE A 141 4.27 -5.26 -7.77
C ILE A 141 4.05 -4.82 -9.23
N PRO A 142 2.80 -4.81 -9.73
CA PRO A 142 2.55 -4.30 -11.08
C PRO A 142 2.98 -2.83 -11.13
N MET A 143 3.86 -2.48 -12.08
CA MET A 143 4.13 -1.07 -12.39
C MET A 143 2.82 -0.45 -12.90
N ILE A 144 2.48 0.71 -12.33
CA ILE A 144 1.35 1.56 -12.73
C ILE A 144 1.74 2.34 -13.98
#